data_AF-A0A9P9MFY0-F1
#
_entry.id   AF-A0A9P9MFY0-F1
#
_cell.length_a   1.000
_cell.length_b   1.000
_cell.length_c   1.000
_cell.angle_alpha   90.00
_cell.angle_beta   90.00
_cell.angle_gamma   90.00
#
_symmetry.space_group_name_H-M   'P 1'
#
loop_
_entity.id
_entity.type
_entity.pdbx_description
1 polymer ?
#
loop_
_entity_poly.entity_id
_entity_poly.type
_entity_poly.pdbx_seq_one_letter_code
_entity_poly.pdbx_strand_id
1 'polypeptide(L)'
;MRQPSQSSMARAQSVATSRVDRSRAVSPADSTMSTATIHARSKRKEREFERDTGEETNINVVVRCRGRNNREIQENSGVVLSTDGVKGENVKLSMGPNALSNKTYHFDKVFAPAADQRTERSDIADENTKLKIYDDTSKKGHTSTLVQGMEESYIKTAADGRVINALVDRAPHVPYRESKLTRLLQDSLAGRTKTCIIATVSPAKSNLEETISTLDYAFRAKNIRKKPQINQMINKKTLLRGFTSEIEKLKSELIATRQRNGVYLSNENFEALTVENESRRLLSEEQAVKIEAMKINLRNKVQELFSLTTNFVSTKEENEATKTLLDKTNSVLEQTEIVLATTQTNLDKETILRKAHQESV
;
A
#
# COMPACT_ATOMS: atom_id res chain seq x y z
N MET A 1 -52.94 65.76 12.22
CA MET A 1 -52.55 67.14 11.83
C MET A 1 -52.37 67.20 10.30
N ARG A 2 -52.03 68.37 9.73
CA ARG A 2 -51.91 68.69 8.27
C ARG A 2 -51.15 67.60 7.46
N GLN A 3 -51.57 67.13 6.27
CA GLN A 3 -51.57 67.78 4.92
C GLN A 3 -50.19 68.32 4.44
N PRO A 4 -49.90 68.46 3.11
CA PRO A 4 -50.45 67.78 1.90
C PRO A 4 -49.48 67.57 0.68
N SER A 5 -49.95 66.88 -0.38
CA SER A 5 -49.62 67.09 -1.83
C SER A 5 -48.17 66.86 -2.33
N GLN A 6 -47.79 66.75 -3.63
CA GLN A 6 -48.39 67.01 -4.97
C GLN A 6 -48.07 65.81 -5.92
N SER A 7 -48.75 65.40 -7.00
CA SER A 7 -49.74 65.92 -7.98
C SER A 7 -49.20 66.44 -9.34
N SER A 8 -49.36 65.65 -10.42
CA SER A 8 -49.43 66.10 -11.84
C SER A 8 -50.10 65.03 -12.74
N MET A 9 -50.70 65.40 -13.89
CA MET A 9 -51.52 64.51 -14.75
C MET A 9 -51.18 64.61 -16.26
N ALA A 10 -51.39 63.52 -17.01
CA ALA A 10 -51.77 63.44 -18.45
C ALA A 10 -52.08 61.94 -18.78
N ARG A 11 -53.10 61.45 -19.52
CA ARG A 11 -54.03 61.91 -20.59
C ARG A 11 -53.34 62.05 -21.97
N ALA A 12 -53.80 61.51 -23.12
CA ALA A 12 -55.06 60.83 -23.55
C ALA A 12 -54.73 59.70 -24.59
N GLN A 13 -55.49 58.59 -24.74
CA GLN A 13 -56.69 58.31 -25.61
C GLN A 13 -56.51 58.14 -27.14
N SER A 14 -57.46 57.41 -27.74
CA SER A 14 -57.82 57.24 -29.18
C SER A 14 -57.16 56.09 -30.00
N VAL A 15 -57.75 55.57 -31.10
CA VAL A 15 -59.05 54.82 -31.28
C VAL A 15 -59.20 54.29 -32.73
N ALA A 16 -59.88 53.14 -32.91
CA ALA A 16 -60.34 52.55 -34.20
C ALA A 16 -59.22 52.05 -35.16
N THR A 17 -59.41 51.17 -36.17
CA THR A 17 -60.59 50.49 -36.83
C THR A 17 -60.09 49.09 -37.33
N SER A 18 -60.71 48.17 -38.10
CA SER A 18 -61.98 48.01 -38.86
C SER A 18 -62.37 46.51 -39.04
N ARG A 19 -62.98 46.10 -40.17
CA ARG A 19 -63.32 44.73 -40.61
C ARG A 19 -63.31 44.66 -42.16
N VAL A 20 -63.08 43.48 -42.77
CA VAL A 20 -63.72 42.94 -44.01
C VAL A 20 -63.63 41.39 -43.96
N ASP A 21 -64.52 40.68 -44.67
CA ASP A 21 -64.73 39.21 -44.68
C ASP A 21 -64.94 38.68 -46.13
N ARG A 22 -64.61 37.39 -46.42
CA ARG A 22 -65.18 36.56 -47.53
C ARG A 22 -64.68 35.09 -47.63
N SER A 23 -65.58 34.15 -47.30
CA SER A 23 -65.96 32.92 -48.05
C SER A 23 -64.94 31.85 -48.53
N ARG A 24 -64.85 30.76 -47.75
CA ARG A 24 -65.23 29.33 -48.08
C ARG A 24 -64.58 28.55 -49.26
N ALA A 25 -63.86 27.48 -48.91
CA ALA A 25 -63.66 26.22 -49.68
C ALA A 25 -63.55 25.01 -48.71
N VAL A 26 -63.39 23.76 -49.20
CA VAL A 26 -63.55 22.52 -48.39
C VAL A 26 -62.26 21.64 -48.33
N SER A 27 -62.15 20.86 -47.24
CA SER A 27 -61.15 19.86 -46.80
C SER A 27 -60.86 18.70 -47.81
N PRO A 28 -59.95 17.71 -47.53
CA PRO A 28 -59.18 17.43 -46.30
C PRO A 28 -57.70 16.96 -46.43
N ALA A 29 -56.96 16.96 -45.32
CA ALA A 29 -55.90 16.00 -44.95
C ALA A 29 -55.45 16.22 -43.48
N ASP A 30 -54.97 15.17 -42.79
CA ASP A 30 -54.59 15.25 -41.37
C ASP A 30 -53.31 16.05 -41.08
N SER A 31 -53.28 16.72 -39.92
CA SER A 31 -52.10 17.46 -39.41
C SER A 31 -52.18 17.68 -37.89
N THR A 32 -52.00 16.61 -37.11
CA THR A 32 -51.99 16.68 -35.64
C THR A 32 -50.62 17.09 -35.09
N MET A 33 -50.37 18.39 -34.93
CA MET A 33 -49.17 18.90 -34.24
C MET A 33 -49.46 20.12 -33.34
N SER A 34 -48.95 20.03 -32.11
CA SER A 34 -48.62 21.11 -31.18
C SER A 34 -49.75 21.98 -30.59
N THR A 35 -49.94 21.86 -29.27
CA THR A 35 -50.24 23.01 -28.40
C THR A 35 -48.94 23.57 -27.83
N ALA A 36 -48.86 24.88 -27.58
CA ALA A 36 -47.58 25.57 -27.37
C ALA A 36 -47.02 25.51 -25.93
N THR A 37 -45.73 25.19 -25.85
CA THR A 37 -44.67 25.96 -25.18
C THR A 37 -44.89 26.51 -23.75
N ILE A 38 -44.09 26.00 -22.80
CA ILE A 38 -43.40 26.84 -21.79
C ILE A 38 -41.92 26.42 -21.73
N HIS A 39 -40.99 27.38 -21.77
CA HIS A 39 -39.55 27.10 -21.63
C HIS A 39 -39.10 27.03 -20.16
N ALA A 40 -38.52 25.91 -19.74
CA ALA A 40 -37.78 25.78 -18.49
C ALA A 40 -36.40 25.14 -18.75
N ARG A 41 -35.36 25.96 -18.89
CA ARG A 41 -34.01 25.55 -19.33
C ARG A 41 -33.17 24.92 -18.20
N SER A 42 -33.64 23.80 -17.64
CA SER A 42 -32.85 23.01 -16.69
C SER A 42 -31.75 22.23 -17.41
N LYS A 43 -30.48 22.55 -17.14
CA LYS A 43 -29.32 21.81 -17.65
C LYS A 43 -29.28 20.39 -17.08
N ARG A 44 -29.94 19.44 -17.74
CA ARG A 44 -29.86 18.01 -17.42
C ARG A 44 -28.44 17.52 -17.74
N LYS A 45 -27.54 17.57 -16.75
CA LYS A 45 -26.20 16.96 -16.85
C LYS A 45 -26.39 15.49 -17.21
N GLU A 46 -25.90 15.08 -18.37
CA GLU A 46 -25.92 13.69 -18.79
C GLU A 46 -25.16 12.84 -17.77
N ARG A 47 -25.74 11.69 -17.40
CA ARG A 47 -25.07 10.73 -16.52
C ARG A 47 -24.15 9.91 -17.40
N GLU A 48 -22.90 10.35 -17.50
CA GLU A 48 -21.82 9.53 -18.04
C GLU A 48 -21.86 8.16 -17.35
N PHE A 49 -21.97 7.09 -18.14
CA PHE A 49 -22.14 5.73 -17.64
C PHE A 49 -20.78 5.15 -17.23
N GLU A 50 -20.08 5.83 -16.30
CA GLU A 50 -18.93 5.27 -15.58
C GLU A 50 -19.39 3.93 -14.99
N ARG A 51 -18.86 2.81 -15.52
CA ARG A 51 -19.10 1.50 -14.91
C ARG A 51 -18.40 1.51 -13.56
N ASP A 52 -19.16 1.36 -12.48
CA ASP A 52 -18.64 1.39 -11.10
C ASP A 52 -17.95 0.05 -10.76
N THR A 53 -16.93 -0.31 -11.53
CA THR A 53 -16.06 -1.48 -11.35
C THR A 53 -14.80 -1.13 -10.53
N GLY A 54 -14.83 -0.02 -9.78
CA GLY A 54 -13.77 0.36 -8.86
C GLY A 54 -14.00 -0.32 -7.51
N GLU A 55 -13.14 -1.28 -7.19
CA GLU A 55 -13.12 -1.94 -5.87
C GLU A 55 -12.97 -0.92 -4.74
N GLU A 56 -13.69 -1.12 -3.63
CA GLU A 56 -13.51 -0.27 -2.44
C GLU A 56 -12.27 -0.70 -1.67
N THR A 57 -11.20 0.11 -1.75
CA THR A 57 -9.95 -0.09 -1.03
C THR A 57 -9.90 0.80 0.21
N ASN A 58 -9.38 0.31 1.33
CA ASN A 58 -9.11 1.15 2.50
C ASN A 58 -7.92 2.11 2.27
N ILE A 59 -7.74 3.09 3.16
CA ILE A 59 -6.48 3.86 3.27
C ILE A 59 -5.42 2.97 3.92
N ASN A 60 -4.26 2.84 3.27
CA ASN A 60 -3.11 2.15 3.86
C ASN A 60 -2.53 2.98 5.00
N VAL A 61 -2.27 2.36 6.15
CA VAL A 61 -1.67 3.03 7.32
C VAL A 61 -0.38 2.34 7.72
N VAL A 62 0.69 3.13 7.69
CA VAL A 62 2.04 2.74 8.08
C VAL A 62 2.41 3.46 9.37
N VAL A 63 3.00 2.75 10.33
CA VAL A 63 3.54 3.36 11.56
C VAL A 63 5.06 3.22 11.58
N ARG A 64 5.75 4.30 11.94
CA ARG A 64 7.21 4.30 12.16
C ARG A 64 7.52 4.73 13.59
N CYS A 65 8.09 3.81 14.36
CA CYS A 65 8.66 4.15 15.66
C CYS A 65 10.02 4.84 15.43
N ARG A 66 10.15 6.11 15.81
CA ARG A 66 11.43 6.83 15.68
C ARG A 66 12.40 6.48 16.80
N GLY A 67 13.70 6.75 16.58
CA GLY A 67 14.68 6.73 17.66
C GLY A 67 14.37 7.73 18.77
N ARG A 68 14.89 7.47 19.98
CA ARG A 68 14.83 8.42 21.09
C ARG A 68 15.77 9.60 20.82
N ASN A 69 15.28 10.81 21.07
CA ASN A 69 16.01 12.05 20.91
C ASN A 69 16.80 12.40 22.19
N ASN A 70 17.85 13.22 22.08
CA ASN A 70 18.76 13.56 23.19
C ASN A 70 18.04 14.00 24.46
N ARG A 71 16.97 14.80 24.34
CA ARG A 71 16.12 15.22 25.46
C ARG A 71 15.45 14.03 26.16
N GLU A 72 14.84 13.12 25.40
CA GLU A 72 14.16 11.93 25.95
C GLU A 72 15.15 10.96 26.62
N ILE A 73 16.43 10.98 26.20
CA ILE A 73 17.53 10.23 26.82
C ILE A 73 17.96 10.92 28.13
N GLN A 74 18.17 12.24 28.11
CA GLN A 74 18.58 13.04 29.27
C GLN A 74 17.51 13.07 30.38
N GLU A 75 16.23 13.05 30.03
CA GLU A 75 15.09 12.89 30.96
C GLU A 75 14.95 11.46 31.52
N ASN A 76 15.83 10.52 31.11
CA ASN A 76 15.77 9.09 31.42
C ASN A 76 14.35 8.48 31.30
N SER A 77 13.62 8.89 30.27
CA SER A 77 12.24 8.43 30.06
C SER A 77 12.17 6.91 29.93
N GLY A 78 11.07 6.30 30.39
CA GLY A 78 10.77 4.89 30.08
C GLY A 78 10.59 4.66 28.57
N VAL A 79 10.77 3.41 28.13
CA VAL A 79 10.32 2.94 26.80
C VAL A 79 8.92 2.35 26.96
N VAL A 80 7.97 2.79 26.13
CA VAL A 80 6.55 2.40 26.21
C VAL A 80 6.00 1.77 24.91
N LEU A 81 6.78 1.78 23.83
CA LEU A 81 6.45 1.07 22.59
C LEU A 81 7.41 -0.09 22.36
N SER A 82 6.87 -1.23 21.95
CA SER A 82 7.63 -2.31 21.31
C SER A 82 7.00 -2.71 19.97
N THR A 83 7.84 -3.14 19.04
CA THR A 83 7.46 -3.60 17.69
C THR A 83 7.98 -5.02 17.48
N ASP A 84 7.23 -5.82 16.72
CA ASP A 84 7.63 -7.19 16.41
C ASP A 84 8.71 -7.18 15.30
N GLY A 85 9.97 -7.08 15.72
CA GLY A 85 11.14 -7.03 14.83
C GLY A 85 11.39 -5.65 14.20
N VAL A 86 12.20 -5.64 13.12
CA VAL A 86 12.55 -4.42 12.35
C VAL A 86 11.38 -3.94 11.49
N LYS A 87 10.61 -4.88 10.95
CA LYS A 87 9.39 -4.68 10.16
C LYS A 87 8.37 -5.73 10.61
N GLY A 88 7.15 -5.28 10.89
CA GLY A 88 6.01 -6.13 11.27
C GLY A 88 4.69 -5.42 11.02
N GLU A 89 3.63 -5.83 11.70
CA GLU A 89 2.27 -5.24 11.56
C GLU A 89 1.69 -4.76 12.91
N ASN A 90 2.30 -5.15 14.03
CA ASN A 90 1.87 -4.84 15.39
C ASN A 90 2.70 -3.73 16.04
N VAL A 91 2.02 -2.80 16.72
CA VAL A 91 2.61 -1.89 17.71
C VAL A 91 2.03 -2.25 19.08
N LYS A 92 2.90 -2.60 20.04
CA LYS A 92 2.51 -2.93 21.41
C LYS A 92 2.82 -1.74 22.32
N LEU A 93 1.77 -1.13 22.87
CA LEU A 93 1.87 -0.06 23.86
C LEU A 93 1.85 -0.67 25.28
N SER A 94 2.91 -0.42 26.05
CA SER A 94 3.01 -0.83 27.46
C SER A 94 3.14 0.38 28.37
N MET A 95 2.19 0.54 29.30
CA MET A 95 2.22 1.56 30.34
C MET A 95 2.90 1.06 31.64
N GLY A 96 3.17 -0.25 31.73
CA GLY A 96 3.85 -0.89 32.85
C GLY A 96 3.72 -2.43 32.79
N PRO A 97 4.49 -3.18 33.60
CA PRO A 97 4.56 -4.63 33.53
C PRO A 97 3.23 -5.36 33.83
N ASN A 98 2.29 -4.72 34.54
CA ASN A 98 0.96 -5.26 34.88
C ASN A 98 -0.18 -4.24 34.64
N ALA A 99 -0.02 -3.29 33.70
CA ALA A 99 -1.06 -2.29 33.44
C ALA A 99 -2.18 -2.84 32.53
N LEU A 100 -3.44 -2.80 33.00
CA LEU A 100 -4.62 -3.20 32.22
C LEU A 100 -4.82 -2.37 30.94
N SER A 101 -4.18 -1.20 30.84
CA SER A 101 -4.19 -0.31 29.68
C SER A 101 -3.17 -0.67 28.58
N ASN A 102 -2.42 -1.77 28.73
CA ASN A 102 -1.53 -2.26 27.70
C ASN A 102 -2.33 -2.67 26.44
N LYS A 103 -2.03 -2.06 25.29
CA LYS A 103 -2.86 -2.12 24.07
C LYS A 103 -2.02 -2.43 22.84
N THR A 104 -2.44 -3.42 22.07
CA THR A 104 -1.82 -3.78 20.78
C THR A 104 -2.63 -3.18 19.64
N TYR A 105 -1.97 -2.51 18.71
CA TYR A 105 -2.55 -1.93 17.50
C TYR A 105 -2.01 -2.67 16.26
N HIS A 106 -2.87 -2.92 15.27
CA HIS A 106 -2.54 -3.64 14.04
C HIS A 106 -2.69 -2.74 12.81
N PHE A 107 -1.55 -2.38 12.21
CA PHE A 107 -1.45 -1.53 11.03
C PHE A 107 -1.16 -2.37 9.78
N ASP A 108 -0.91 -1.75 8.63
CA ASP A 108 -0.60 -2.48 7.39
C ASP A 108 0.91 -2.68 7.23
N LYS A 109 1.72 -1.76 7.76
CA LYS A 109 3.17 -1.93 7.99
C LYS A 109 3.59 -1.16 9.23
N VAL A 110 4.49 -1.74 10.01
CA VAL A 110 5.12 -1.14 11.19
C VAL A 110 6.63 -1.24 11.04
N PHE A 111 7.32 -0.10 11.15
CA PHE A 111 8.77 0.01 11.05
C PHE A 111 9.37 0.43 12.40
N ALA A 112 10.39 -0.31 12.83
CA ALA A 112 11.13 -0.04 14.06
C ALA A 112 12.17 1.09 13.86
N PRO A 113 12.79 1.62 14.94
CA PRO A 113 13.83 2.65 14.84
C PRO A 113 15.07 2.23 14.02
N ALA A 114 15.27 0.92 13.81
CA ALA A 114 16.36 0.34 13.02
C ALA A 114 15.99 0.06 11.55
N ALA A 115 14.82 0.49 11.08
CA ALA A 115 14.40 0.30 9.69
C ALA A 115 15.03 1.36 8.75
N ASP A 116 15.60 0.90 7.64
CA ASP A 116 16.19 1.76 6.61
C ASP A 116 15.13 2.54 5.82
N GLN A 117 15.28 3.86 5.75
CA GLN A 117 14.34 4.76 5.07
C GLN A 117 14.33 4.61 3.54
N ARG A 118 15.30 3.90 2.96
CA ARG A 118 15.25 3.43 1.56
C ARG A 118 14.22 2.30 1.41
N THR A 119 14.29 1.31 2.29
CA THR A 119 13.37 0.16 2.35
C THR A 119 11.94 0.60 2.61
N GLU A 120 11.72 1.54 3.53
CA GLU A 120 10.40 2.17 3.75
C GLU A 120 9.83 2.76 2.46
N ARG A 121 10.66 3.46 1.67
CA ARG A 121 10.21 4.19 0.48
C ARG A 121 9.88 3.26 -0.70
N SER A 122 10.66 2.20 -0.91
CA SER A 122 10.34 1.16 -1.90
C SER A 122 9.07 0.39 -1.53
N ASP A 123 8.82 0.18 -0.23
CA ASP A 123 7.65 -0.55 0.27
C ASP A 123 6.32 0.23 0.15
N ILE A 124 6.35 1.52 -0.20
CA ILE A 124 5.18 2.43 -0.12
C ILE A 124 4.80 3.06 -1.48
N ALA A 125 5.72 3.14 -2.45
CA ALA A 125 5.53 3.92 -3.67
C ALA A 125 5.43 3.05 -4.95
N ASP A 126 4.23 2.93 -5.52
CA ASP A 126 4.09 2.56 -6.94
C ASP A 126 4.67 3.69 -7.82
N GLU A 127 5.38 3.35 -8.90
CA GLU A 127 6.11 4.33 -9.74
C GLU A 127 5.25 5.47 -10.32
N ASN A 128 3.94 5.27 -10.46
CA ASN A 128 3.00 6.27 -11.00
C ASN A 128 2.29 7.12 -9.93
N THR A 129 2.75 7.11 -8.67
CA THR A 129 2.10 7.87 -7.58
C THR A 129 2.52 9.35 -7.54
N LYS A 130 1.52 10.25 -7.57
CA LYS A 130 1.70 11.67 -7.21
C LYS A 130 1.85 11.81 -5.69
N LEU A 131 3.03 11.50 -5.17
CA LEU A 131 3.34 11.54 -3.74
C LEU A 131 3.33 12.98 -3.20
N LYS A 132 2.23 13.36 -2.55
CA LYS A 132 2.17 14.56 -1.70
C LYS A 132 2.72 14.22 -0.31
N ILE A 133 3.96 14.60 -0.03
CA ILE A 133 4.51 14.50 1.33
C ILE A 133 4.02 15.72 2.13
N TYR A 134 3.37 15.46 3.25
CA TYR A 134 3.14 16.44 4.30
C TYR A 134 3.92 15.93 5.53
N ASP A 135 4.86 16.74 6.01
CA ASP A 135 5.71 16.43 7.14
C ASP A 135 5.45 17.47 8.23
N ASP A 136 5.07 17.03 9.42
CA ASP A 136 4.77 17.89 10.58
C ASP A 136 6.07 18.16 11.38
N THR A 137 7.15 18.49 10.67
CA THR A 137 8.46 18.75 11.28
C THR A 137 8.50 20.11 11.94
N SER A 138 8.00 20.16 13.18
CA SER A 138 8.26 21.24 14.13
C SER A 138 9.77 21.51 14.26
N LYS A 139 10.28 22.50 13.53
CA LYS A 139 11.62 23.09 13.72
C LYS A 139 11.71 24.51 13.20
N LYS A 140 12.33 25.38 14.00
CA LYS A 140 12.80 26.71 13.58
C LYS A 140 13.96 26.53 12.60
N GLY A 141 13.85 27.13 11.42
CA GLY A 141 14.87 27.11 10.37
C GLY A 141 14.25 27.17 8.98
N HIS A 142 14.44 28.28 8.27
CA HIS A 142 14.07 28.40 6.86
C HIS A 142 14.82 27.33 6.03
N THR A 143 14.26 26.71 4.98
CA THR A 143 13.45 27.33 3.92
C THR A 143 12.34 26.43 3.35
N SER A 144 11.08 26.93 3.32
CA SER A 144 10.24 27.01 2.10
C SER A 144 8.84 27.57 2.42
N THR A 145 8.21 28.19 1.40
CA THR A 145 6.83 28.68 1.29
C THR A 145 5.99 28.85 2.57
N LEU A 146 6.07 30.03 3.18
CA LEU A 146 5.13 30.48 4.22
C LEU A 146 3.72 30.64 3.66
N VAL A 147 2.72 30.00 4.29
CA VAL A 147 1.30 30.38 4.17
C VAL A 147 0.88 31.06 5.47
N GLN A 148 1.03 32.39 5.51
CA GLN A 148 0.76 33.20 6.70
C GLN A 148 -0.70 33.07 7.16
N GLY A 149 -0.91 32.96 8.48
CA GLY A 149 -2.23 32.96 9.10
C GLY A 149 -2.81 31.58 9.41
N MET A 150 -2.10 30.78 10.20
CA MET A 150 -2.71 29.91 11.20
C MET A 150 -1.98 30.19 12.51
N GLU A 151 -2.72 30.40 13.60
CA GLU A 151 -2.11 30.52 14.94
C GLU A 151 -1.55 29.15 15.37
N GLU A 152 -0.63 29.15 16.35
CA GLU A 152 0.12 27.96 16.77
C GLU A 152 -0.74 26.98 17.59
N SER A 153 -1.72 26.35 16.95
CA SER A 153 -2.57 25.31 17.51
C SER A 153 -2.14 23.92 17.01
N TYR A 154 -1.43 23.18 17.87
CA TYR A 154 -1.05 21.78 17.68
C TYR A 154 -2.21 20.88 17.21
N ILE A 155 -1.90 19.74 16.59
CA ILE A 155 -2.85 18.63 16.29
C ILE A 155 -3.23 17.84 17.58
N LYS A 156 -3.43 18.57 18.69
CA LYS A 156 -4.02 18.10 19.96
C LYS A 156 -5.55 18.25 19.97
N THR A 157 -6.10 19.05 19.06
CA THR A 157 -7.51 19.46 19.10
C THR A 157 -8.37 18.55 18.25
N ALA A 158 -9.51 18.10 18.79
CA ALA A 158 -10.37 17.05 18.21
C ALA A 158 -10.98 17.35 16.81
N ALA A 159 -10.71 18.50 16.20
CA ALA A 159 -11.26 18.91 14.90
C ALA A 159 -10.85 17.97 13.75
N ASP A 160 -9.56 17.64 13.60
CA ASP A 160 -9.11 16.74 12.53
C ASP A 160 -9.61 15.30 12.75
N GLY A 161 -9.80 14.90 14.01
CA GLY A 161 -10.48 13.66 14.38
C GLY A 161 -11.95 13.60 13.91
N ARG A 162 -12.66 14.73 13.83
CA ARG A 162 -14.04 14.77 13.30
C ARG A 162 -14.10 14.35 11.83
N VAL A 163 -13.14 14.81 11.02
CA VAL A 163 -13.09 14.48 9.58
C VAL A 163 -12.83 12.98 9.40
N ILE A 164 -11.91 12.38 10.16
CA ILE A 164 -11.64 10.94 10.10
C ILE A 164 -12.84 10.12 10.59
N ASN A 165 -13.43 10.46 11.75
CA ASN A 165 -14.61 9.75 12.27
C ASN A 165 -15.78 9.82 11.26
N ALA A 166 -16.12 11.01 10.78
CA ALA A 166 -17.20 11.20 9.80
C ALA A 166 -16.97 10.43 8.48
N LEU A 167 -15.72 10.15 8.10
CA LEU A 167 -15.39 9.32 6.93
C LEU A 167 -15.52 7.81 7.20
N VAL A 168 -15.11 7.34 8.38
CA VAL A 168 -15.28 5.94 8.80
C VAL A 168 -16.76 5.62 8.94
N ASP A 169 -17.51 6.50 9.61
CA ASP A 169 -18.94 6.40 9.90
C ASP A 169 -19.84 6.65 8.66
N ARG A 170 -19.25 7.03 7.52
CA ARG A 170 -19.95 7.44 6.28
C ARG A 170 -21.02 8.53 6.51
N ALA A 171 -20.71 9.51 7.35
CA ALA A 171 -21.63 10.59 7.69
C ALA A 171 -21.99 11.44 6.44
N PRO A 172 -23.25 11.93 6.33
CA PRO A 172 -23.71 12.69 5.14
C PRO A 172 -23.05 14.06 4.99
N HIS A 173 -22.41 14.57 6.05
CA HIS A 173 -21.60 15.78 6.01
C HIS A 173 -20.24 15.54 6.70
N VAL A 174 -19.15 15.80 5.99
CA VAL A 174 -17.78 15.74 6.52
C VAL A 174 -17.21 17.16 6.58
N PRO A 175 -16.75 17.65 7.76
CA PRO A 175 -16.49 19.07 7.99
C PRO A 175 -15.12 19.56 7.47
N TYR A 176 -14.78 19.26 6.20
CA TYR A 176 -13.53 19.71 5.55
C TYR A 176 -13.27 21.22 5.55
N ARG A 177 -14.25 22.04 5.92
CA ARG A 177 -14.13 23.50 6.00
C ARG A 177 -13.66 24.00 7.37
N GLU A 178 -13.62 23.16 8.40
CA GLU A 178 -13.16 23.54 9.74
C GLU A 178 -11.64 23.79 9.80
N SER A 179 -10.85 23.19 8.90
CA SER A 179 -9.38 23.42 8.82
C SER A 179 -8.92 23.70 7.38
N LYS A 180 -7.92 24.58 7.22
CA LYS A 180 -7.27 24.82 5.93
C LYS A 180 -6.58 23.56 5.41
N LEU A 181 -6.02 22.75 6.32
CA LEU A 181 -5.34 21.51 5.99
C LEU A 181 -6.33 20.45 5.47
N THR A 182 -7.43 20.20 6.18
CA THR A 182 -8.44 19.22 5.76
C THR A 182 -9.12 19.62 4.44
N ARG A 183 -9.25 20.92 4.16
CA ARG A 183 -9.70 21.44 2.86
C ARG A 183 -8.73 21.14 1.71
N LEU A 184 -7.42 21.22 1.94
CA LEU A 184 -6.39 20.87 0.94
C LEU A 184 -6.21 19.35 0.79
N LEU A 185 -6.47 18.60 1.86
CA LEU A 185 -6.45 17.14 1.92
C LEU A 185 -7.78 16.49 1.52
N GLN A 186 -8.83 17.25 1.17
CA GLN A 186 -10.16 16.70 0.86
C GLN A 186 -10.10 15.62 -0.24
N ASP A 187 -9.41 15.89 -1.34
CA ASP A 187 -9.18 14.91 -2.42
C ASP A 187 -8.32 13.72 -1.95
N SER A 188 -7.38 13.96 -1.04
CA SER A 188 -6.53 12.93 -0.46
C SER A 188 -7.27 12.06 0.56
N LEU A 189 -8.34 12.54 1.21
CA LEU A 189 -9.08 11.79 2.24
C LEU A 189 -10.37 11.12 1.70
N ALA A 190 -11.16 11.78 0.84
CA ALA A 190 -12.35 11.19 0.21
C ALA A 190 -12.32 11.15 -1.33
N GLY A 191 -11.37 11.84 -1.96
CA GLY A 191 -11.24 11.83 -3.41
C GLY A 191 -10.68 10.53 -3.98
N ARG A 192 -10.74 10.43 -5.31
CA ARG A 192 -10.46 9.27 -6.18
C ARG A 192 -8.97 8.82 -6.21
N THR A 193 -8.15 9.16 -5.22
CA THR A 193 -6.70 8.82 -5.17
C THR A 193 -6.41 7.63 -4.25
N LYS A 194 -5.44 6.77 -4.62
CA LYS A 194 -4.72 5.96 -3.64
C LYS A 194 -4.15 6.87 -2.54
N THR A 195 -4.12 6.41 -1.29
CA THR A 195 -3.64 7.22 -0.16
C THR A 195 -3.00 6.32 0.88
N CYS A 196 -1.86 6.77 1.39
CA CYS A 196 -1.12 6.16 2.49
C CYS A 196 -0.94 7.23 3.58
N ILE A 197 -1.10 6.85 4.85
CA ILE A 197 -0.79 7.69 6.00
C ILE A 197 0.42 7.08 6.71
N ILE A 198 1.45 7.89 6.96
CA ILE A 198 2.63 7.49 7.72
C ILE A 198 2.58 8.19 9.08
N ALA A 199 2.24 7.46 10.13
CA ALA A 199 2.24 7.97 11.50
C ALA A 199 3.62 7.74 12.13
N THR A 200 4.32 8.81 12.50
CA THR A 200 5.59 8.71 13.23
C THR A 200 5.33 8.86 14.73
N VAL A 201 5.87 7.94 15.55
CA VAL A 201 5.57 7.87 16.99
C VAL A 201 6.84 7.76 17.82
N SER A 202 6.84 8.37 19.02
CA SER A 202 7.96 8.25 19.96
C SER A 202 7.78 7.04 20.86
N PRO A 203 8.84 6.22 21.07
CA PRO A 203 8.84 5.16 22.07
C PRO A 203 9.01 5.67 23.51
N ALA A 204 9.18 6.98 23.73
CA ALA A 204 9.45 7.55 25.07
C ALA A 204 8.16 7.83 25.87
N LYS A 205 8.13 7.37 27.14
CA LYS A 205 7.07 7.63 28.13
C LYS A 205 6.71 9.11 28.30
N SER A 206 7.65 10.05 28.14
CA SER A 206 7.35 11.49 28.22
C SER A 206 6.45 12.01 27.09
N ASN A 207 6.28 11.25 26.00
CA ASN A 207 5.38 11.54 24.87
C ASN A 207 4.20 10.54 24.76
N LEU A 208 3.89 9.81 25.83
CA LEU A 208 2.90 8.73 25.85
C LEU A 208 1.48 9.16 25.42
N GLU A 209 1.02 10.34 25.84
CA GLU A 209 -0.31 10.88 25.50
C GLU A 209 -0.44 11.21 24.00
N GLU A 210 0.58 11.85 23.42
CA GLU A 210 0.67 12.14 21.98
C GLU A 210 0.77 10.85 21.16
N THR A 211 1.58 9.88 21.62
CA THR A 211 1.71 8.56 20.99
C THR A 211 0.39 7.80 21.00
N ILE A 212 -0.37 7.80 22.11
CA ILE A 212 -1.73 7.21 22.16
C ILE A 212 -2.66 7.88 21.15
N SER A 213 -2.73 9.22 21.18
CA SER A 213 -3.60 10.01 20.31
C SER A 213 -3.29 9.78 18.83
N THR A 214 -2.00 9.70 18.48
CA THR A 214 -1.51 9.40 17.13
C THR A 214 -1.87 7.98 16.68
N LEU A 215 -1.71 6.98 17.56
CA LEU A 215 -2.04 5.58 17.25
C LEU A 215 -3.56 5.36 17.10
N ASP A 216 -4.39 5.95 17.95
CA ASP A 216 -5.86 5.87 17.81
C ASP A 216 -6.38 6.64 16.59
N TYR A 217 -5.79 7.78 16.24
CA TYR A 217 -6.08 8.50 14.99
C TYR A 217 -5.74 7.65 13.75
N ALA A 218 -4.53 7.09 13.71
CA ALA A 218 -4.06 6.24 12.63
C ALA A 218 -4.91 4.96 12.49
N PHE A 219 -5.27 4.33 13.61
CA PHE A 219 -6.07 3.11 13.63
C PHE A 219 -7.51 3.34 13.15
N ARG A 220 -8.10 4.51 13.44
CA ARG A 220 -9.38 4.93 12.85
C ARG A 220 -9.25 5.16 11.35
N ALA A 221 -8.22 5.90 10.91
CA ALA A 221 -8.03 6.26 9.51
C ALA A 221 -7.86 5.04 8.58
N LYS A 222 -7.34 3.92 9.10
CA LYS A 222 -7.27 2.61 8.41
C LYS A 222 -8.62 2.13 7.87
N ASN A 223 -9.73 2.51 8.50
CA ASN A 223 -11.08 2.07 8.12
C ASN A 223 -11.79 3.01 7.13
N ILE A 224 -11.11 4.05 6.63
CA ILE A 224 -11.65 4.92 5.58
C ILE A 224 -11.60 4.19 4.24
N ARG A 225 -12.78 3.90 3.69
CA ARG A 225 -12.96 3.29 2.36
C ARG A 225 -12.88 4.35 1.27
N LYS A 226 -12.19 4.00 0.17
CA LYS A 226 -12.01 4.81 -1.03
C LYS A 226 -12.31 3.99 -2.28
N LYS A 227 -12.69 4.70 -3.36
CA LYS A 227 -12.67 4.17 -4.72
C LYS A 227 -11.56 4.88 -5.51
N PRO A 228 -10.31 4.38 -5.49
CA PRO A 228 -9.23 4.95 -6.28
C PRO A 228 -9.53 4.72 -7.77
N GLN A 229 -9.45 5.77 -8.58
CA GLN A 229 -9.59 5.66 -10.03
C GLN A 229 -8.29 6.08 -10.71
N ILE A 230 -7.91 5.34 -11.76
CA ILE A 230 -6.80 5.75 -12.61
C ILE A 230 -7.26 6.95 -13.42
N ASN A 231 -6.76 8.14 -13.08
CA ASN A 231 -6.97 9.38 -13.83
C ASN A 231 -6.20 9.33 -15.17
N GLN A 232 -6.59 8.42 -16.06
CA GLN A 232 -6.11 8.40 -17.43
C GLN A 232 -6.55 9.69 -18.11
N MET A 233 -5.59 10.58 -18.36
CA MET A 233 -5.79 11.66 -19.33
C MET A 233 -5.79 11.02 -20.72
N ILE A 234 -6.93 10.43 -21.11
CA ILE A 234 -7.17 9.90 -22.45
C ILE A 234 -7.03 11.07 -23.42
N ASN A 235 -5.84 11.23 -23.99
CA ASN A 235 -5.55 12.30 -24.91
C ASN A 235 -6.50 12.15 -26.11
N LYS A 236 -7.32 13.18 -26.37
CA LYS A 236 -8.31 13.16 -27.46
C LYS A 236 -7.69 12.77 -28.80
N LYS A 237 -6.42 13.13 -29.06
CA LYS A 237 -5.69 12.73 -30.27
C LYS A 237 -5.42 11.22 -30.33
N THR A 238 -5.12 10.58 -29.20
CA THR A 238 -4.94 9.12 -29.11
C THR A 238 -6.27 8.38 -29.27
N LEU A 239 -7.35 8.87 -28.64
CA LEU A 239 -8.68 8.26 -28.76
C LEU A 239 -9.24 8.39 -30.18
N LEU A 240 -9.13 9.57 -30.78
CA LEU A 240 -9.51 9.79 -32.19
C LEU A 240 -8.71 8.91 -33.13
N ARG A 241 -7.38 8.75 -32.92
CA ARG A 241 -6.55 7.83 -33.72
C ARG A 241 -7.00 6.37 -33.57
N GLY A 242 -7.34 5.94 -32.36
CA GLY A 242 -7.91 4.61 -32.12
C GLY A 242 -9.21 4.40 -32.91
N PHE A 243 -10.14 5.37 -32.84
CA PHE A 243 -11.38 5.29 -33.62
C PHE A 243 -11.15 5.35 -35.13
N THR A 244 -10.21 6.14 -35.65
CA THR A 244 -9.93 6.14 -37.10
C THR A 244 -9.36 4.79 -37.56
N SER A 245 -8.42 4.21 -36.82
CA SER A 245 -7.84 2.90 -37.17
C SER A 245 -8.87 1.76 -37.06
N GLU A 246 -9.77 1.79 -36.08
CA GLU A 246 -10.87 0.81 -36.01
C GLU A 246 -11.87 1.00 -37.15
N ILE A 247 -12.17 2.24 -37.55
CA ILE A 247 -13.00 2.54 -38.73
C ILE A 247 -12.34 2.07 -40.04
N GLU A 248 -11.01 2.19 -40.17
CA GLU A 248 -10.26 1.71 -41.34
C GLU A 248 -10.22 0.18 -41.40
N LYS A 249 -9.98 -0.48 -40.26
CA LYS A 249 -10.04 -1.94 -40.11
C LYS A 249 -11.43 -2.51 -40.41
N LEU A 250 -12.49 -1.94 -39.83
CA LEU A 250 -13.87 -2.37 -40.09
C LEU A 250 -14.28 -2.14 -41.55
N LYS A 251 -13.72 -1.11 -42.23
CA LYS A 251 -13.91 -0.92 -43.67
C LYS A 251 -13.19 -1.98 -44.49
N SER A 252 -11.94 -2.31 -44.20
CA SER A 252 -11.20 -3.34 -44.96
C SER A 252 -11.79 -4.74 -44.76
N GLU A 253 -12.23 -5.07 -43.55
CA GLU A 253 -12.93 -6.31 -43.21
C GLU A 253 -14.30 -6.42 -43.93
N LEU A 254 -15.06 -5.33 -44.00
CA LEU A 254 -16.31 -5.26 -44.77
C LEU A 254 -16.07 -5.37 -46.29
N ILE A 255 -14.98 -4.79 -46.81
CA ILE A 255 -14.60 -4.92 -48.23
C ILE A 255 -14.21 -6.38 -48.55
N ALA A 256 -13.39 -7.03 -47.73
CA ALA A 256 -13.03 -8.45 -47.89
C ALA A 256 -14.29 -9.34 -47.88
N THR A 257 -15.15 -9.16 -46.87
CA THR A 257 -16.46 -9.84 -46.75
C THR A 257 -17.33 -9.64 -48.00
N ARG A 258 -17.35 -8.43 -48.58
CA ARG A 258 -18.17 -8.10 -49.75
C ARG A 258 -17.62 -8.70 -51.06
N GLN A 259 -16.33 -8.97 -51.17
CA GLN A 259 -15.72 -9.52 -52.39
C GLN A 259 -15.94 -11.03 -52.58
N ARG A 260 -16.45 -11.76 -51.56
CA ARG A 260 -16.80 -13.20 -51.63
C ARG A 260 -15.68 -14.18 -52.02
N ASN A 261 -14.42 -13.73 -52.14
CA ASN A 261 -13.26 -14.56 -52.54
C ASN A 261 -12.72 -15.48 -51.42
N GLY A 262 -13.61 -16.18 -50.69
CA GLY A 262 -13.28 -17.25 -49.74
C GLY A 262 -12.55 -16.86 -48.44
N VAL A 263 -11.77 -15.77 -48.43
CA VAL A 263 -10.94 -15.33 -47.31
C VAL A 263 -11.60 -14.15 -46.59
N TYR A 264 -12.02 -14.37 -45.34
CA TYR A 264 -12.68 -13.37 -44.50
C TYR A 264 -11.68 -12.51 -43.68
N LEU A 265 -10.56 -12.16 -44.29
CA LEU A 265 -9.47 -11.34 -43.73
C LEU A 265 -8.85 -10.50 -44.87
N SER A 266 -8.32 -9.32 -44.57
CA SER A 266 -7.47 -8.60 -45.54
C SER A 266 -6.11 -9.31 -45.67
N ASN A 267 -5.46 -9.21 -46.85
CA ASN A 267 -4.13 -9.81 -47.06
C ASN A 267 -3.12 -9.34 -46.00
N GLU A 268 -3.10 -8.04 -45.68
CA GLU A 268 -2.21 -7.47 -44.66
C GLU A 268 -2.45 -8.09 -43.27
N ASN A 269 -3.71 -8.30 -42.87
CA ASN A 269 -4.03 -8.96 -41.59
C ASN A 269 -3.69 -10.46 -41.62
N PHE A 270 -3.86 -11.13 -42.76
CA PHE A 270 -3.47 -12.53 -42.92
C PHE A 270 -1.94 -12.70 -42.84
N GLU A 271 -1.20 -11.87 -43.57
CA GLU A 271 0.27 -11.87 -43.60
C GLU A 271 0.87 -11.52 -42.23
N ALA A 272 0.35 -10.47 -41.58
CA ALA A 272 0.72 -10.12 -40.20
C ALA A 272 0.41 -11.25 -39.22
N LEU A 273 -0.75 -11.91 -39.34
CA LEU A 273 -1.12 -13.04 -38.49
C LEU A 273 -0.22 -14.26 -38.74
N THR A 274 0.21 -14.52 -39.98
CA THR A 274 1.19 -15.59 -40.25
C THR A 274 2.55 -15.27 -39.63
N VAL A 275 3.06 -14.05 -39.78
CA VAL A 275 4.34 -13.61 -39.20
C VAL A 275 4.30 -13.62 -37.66
N GLU A 276 3.19 -13.19 -37.05
CA GLU A 276 3.00 -13.27 -35.59
C GLU A 276 2.98 -14.73 -35.11
N ASN A 277 2.29 -15.63 -35.82
CA ASN A 277 2.28 -17.05 -35.46
C ASN A 277 3.65 -17.71 -35.61
N GLU A 278 4.43 -17.39 -36.66
CA GLU A 278 5.79 -17.91 -36.81
C GLU A 278 6.73 -17.37 -35.74
N SER A 279 6.70 -16.06 -35.46
CA SER A 279 7.47 -15.44 -34.37
C SER A 279 7.14 -16.06 -33.01
N ARG A 280 5.85 -16.27 -32.74
CA ARG A 280 5.35 -16.92 -31.52
C ARG A 280 5.73 -18.40 -31.43
N ARG A 281 5.83 -19.10 -32.57
CA ARG A 281 6.30 -20.50 -32.63
C ARG A 281 7.80 -20.58 -32.31
N LEU A 282 8.62 -19.73 -32.94
CA LEU A 282 10.07 -19.65 -32.68
C LEU A 282 10.38 -19.33 -31.21
N LEU A 283 9.67 -18.37 -30.61
CA LEU A 283 9.78 -18.07 -29.17
C LEU A 283 9.38 -19.26 -28.28
N SER A 284 8.37 -20.04 -28.67
CA SER A 284 7.97 -21.23 -27.94
C SER A 284 8.99 -22.38 -28.08
N GLU A 285 9.62 -22.52 -29.24
CA GLU A 285 10.69 -23.47 -29.51
C GLU A 285 11.95 -23.11 -28.70
N GLU A 286 12.36 -21.83 -28.67
CA GLU A 286 13.48 -21.34 -27.85
C GLU A 286 13.24 -21.60 -26.34
N GLN A 287 12.03 -21.29 -25.85
CA GLN A 287 11.67 -21.54 -24.46
C GLN A 287 11.69 -23.03 -24.11
N ALA A 288 11.24 -23.91 -25.00
CA ALA A 288 11.29 -25.36 -24.78
C ALA A 288 12.74 -25.89 -24.66
N VAL A 289 13.65 -25.43 -25.54
CA VAL A 289 15.08 -25.77 -25.47
C VAL A 289 15.70 -25.28 -24.15
N LYS A 290 15.37 -24.05 -23.73
CA LYS A 290 15.85 -23.47 -22.47
C LYS A 290 15.34 -24.23 -21.23
N ILE A 291 14.11 -24.73 -21.28
CA ILE A 291 13.51 -25.56 -20.21
C ILE A 291 14.22 -26.91 -20.11
N GLU A 292 14.45 -27.64 -21.22
CA GLU A 292 15.19 -28.91 -21.16
C GLU A 292 16.65 -28.71 -20.71
N ALA A 293 17.33 -27.65 -21.17
CA ALA A 293 18.68 -27.33 -20.70
C ALA A 293 18.72 -27.08 -19.17
N MET A 294 17.75 -26.34 -18.62
CA MET A 294 17.65 -26.12 -17.16
C MET A 294 17.30 -27.42 -16.41
N LYS A 295 16.43 -28.25 -16.97
CA LYS A 295 16.01 -29.55 -16.43
C LYS A 295 17.14 -30.58 -16.41
N ILE A 296 18.04 -30.57 -17.39
CA ILE A 296 19.29 -31.36 -17.38
C ILE A 296 20.21 -30.90 -16.25
N ASN A 297 20.48 -29.59 -16.14
CA ASN A 297 21.29 -29.04 -15.04
C ASN A 297 20.72 -29.37 -13.65
N LEU A 298 19.39 -29.32 -13.49
CA LEU A 298 18.73 -29.68 -12.23
C LEU A 298 18.88 -31.18 -11.90
N ARG A 299 18.76 -32.09 -12.89
CA ARG A 299 19.03 -33.53 -12.69
C ARG A 299 20.47 -33.76 -12.24
N ASN A 300 21.45 -33.13 -12.89
CA ASN A 300 22.86 -33.23 -12.53
C ASN A 300 23.08 -32.77 -11.07
N LYS A 301 22.47 -31.65 -10.67
CA LYS A 301 22.59 -31.14 -9.29
C LYS A 301 21.92 -32.04 -8.26
N VAL A 302 20.80 -32.71 -8.59
CA VAL A 302 20.19 -33.75 -7.74
C VAL A 302 21.13 -34.95 -7.58
N GLN A 303 21.82 -35.37 -8.64
CA GLN A 303 22.78 -36.47 -8.58
C GLN A 303 24.03 -36.11 -7.75
N GLU A 304 24.55 -34.89 -7.85
CA GLU A 304 25.61 -34.37 -6.98
C GLU A 304 25.18 -34.28 -5.51
N LEU A 305 23.96 -33.84 -5.23
CA LEU A 305 23.43 -33.79 -3.86
C LEU A 305 23.26 -35.21 -3.29
N PHE A 306 22.86 -36.19 -4.11
CA PHE A 306 22.74 -37.58 -3.69
C PHE A 306 24.10 -38.19 -3.34
N SER A 307 25.13 -38.05 -4.20
CA SER A 307 26.47 -38.57 -3.89
C SER A 307 27.11 -37.87 -2.68
N LEU A 308 26.94 -36.55 -2.54
CA LEU A 308 27.39 -35.81 -1.36
C LEU A 308 26.67 -36.27 -0.08
N THR A 309 25.38 -36.59 -0.16
CA THR A 309 24.61 -37.13 0.98
C THR A 309 25.12 -38.50 1.39
N THR A 310 25.36 -39.41 0.45
CA THR A 310 25.94 -40.74 0.74
C THR A 310 27.32 -40.63 1.39
N ASN A 311 28.19 -39.76 0.86
CA ASN A 311 29.51 -39.51 1.44
C ASN A 311 29.39 -38.95 2.88
N PHE A 312 28.50 -37.99 3.10
CA PHE A 312 28.26 -37.41 4.43
C PHE A 312 27.76 -38.45 5.44
N VAL A 313 26.94 -39.42 5.03
CA VAL A 313 26.51 -40.54 5.88
C VAL A 313 27.69 -41.44 6.24
N SER A 314 28.51 -41.88 5.28
CA SER A 314 29.71 -42.69 5.57
C SER A 314 30.66 -41.99 6.54
N THR A 315 30.99 -40.73 6.26
CA THR A 315 31.85 -39.93 7.14
C THR A 315 31.23 -39.68 8.51
N LYS A 316 29.90 -39.60 8.63
CA LYS A 316 29.21 -39.54 9.94
C LYS A 316 29.36 -40.85 10.71
N GLU A 317 29.16 -42.00 10.07
CA GLU A 317 29.32 -43.32 10.69
C GLU A 317 30.76 -43.56 11.14
N GLU A 318 31.76 -43.15 10.33
CA GLU A 318 33.18 -43.16 10.68
C GLU A 318 33.50 -42.25 11.90
N ASN A 319 32.91 -41.06 11.97
CA ASN A 319 33.06 -40.15 13.12
C ASN A 319 32.39 -40.69 14.39
N GLU A 320 31.23 -41.34 14.28
CA GLU A 320 30.57 -41.98 15.43
C GLU A 320 31.36 -43.22 15.90
N ALA A 321 31.87 -44.04 14.98
CA ALA A 321 32.72 -45.18 15.30
C ALA A 321 34.02 -44.75 16.01
N THR A 322 34.76 -43.80 15.43
CA THR A 322 36.01 -43.27 16.03
C THR A 322 35.76 -42.59 17.39
N LYS A 323 34.64 -41.88 17.56
CA LYS A 323 34.26 -41.34 18.87
C LYS A 323 34.05 -42.45 19.91
N THR A 324 33.29 -43.51 19.60
CA THR A 324 33.10 -44.62 20.57
C THR A 324 34.39 -45.38 20.88
N LEU A 325 35.39 -45.33 19.99
CA LEU A 325 36.73 -45.87 20.27
C LEU A 325 37.51 -44.94 21.21
N LEU A 326 37.46 -43.62 20.97
CA LEU A 326 38.09 -42.61 21.83
C LEU A 326 37.54 -42.67 23.27
N ASP A 327 36.21 -42.77 23.43
CA ASP A 327 35.55 -42.89 24.73
C ASP A 327 36.02 -44.16 25.48
N LYS A 328 36.21 -45.29 24.78
CA LYS A 328 36.77 -46.53 25.35
C LYS A 328 38.24 -46.36 25.74
N THR A 329 39.07 -45.74 24.90
CA THR A 329 40.50 -45.53 25.22
C THR A 329 40.69 -44.58 26.40
N ASN A 330 39.83 -43.56 26.55
CA ASN A 330 39.85 -42.66 27.69
C ASN A 330 39.48 -43.40 29.00
N SER A 331 38.45 -44.25 28.98
CA SER A 331 38.07 -45.04 30.17
C SER A 331 39.14 -46.06 30.56
N VAL A 332 39.84 -46.67 29.59
CA VAL A 332 41.00 -47.53 29.86
C VAL A 332 42.17 -46.72 30.43
N LEU A 333 42.44 -45.53 29.89
CA LEU A 333 43.49 -44.63 30.39
C LEU A 333 43.23 -44.26 31.86
N GLU A 334 42.02 -43.79 32.19
CA GLU A 334 41.59 -43.46 33.55
C GLU A 334 41.79 -44.65 34.52
N GLN A 335 41.41 -45.86 34.10
CA GLN A 335 41.66 -47.09 34.89
C GLN A 335 43.16 -47.35 35.10
N THR A 336 43.99 -47.17 34.06
CA THR A 336 45.45 -47.33 34.19
C THR A 336 46.12 -46.25 35.03
N GLU A 337 45.61 -45.01 35.03
CA GLU A 337 46.09 -43.92 35.89
C GLU A 337 45.77 -44.22 37.36
N ILE A 338 44.57 -44.73 37.67
CA ILE A 338 44.20 -45.19 39.02
C ILE A 338 45.11 -46.35 39.47
N VAL A 339 45.35 -47.34 38.60
CA VAL A 339 46.24 -48.48 38.91
C VAL A 339 47.70 -48.00 39.09
N LEU A 340 48.18 -47.05 38.27
CA LEU A 340 49.50 -46.46 38.42
C LEU A 340 49.64 -45.73 39.76
N ALA A 341 48.69 -44.88 40.13
CA ALA A 341 48.69 -44.19 41.42
C ALA A 341 48.67 -45.16 42.62
N THR A 342 47.88 -46.23 42.57
CA THR A 342 47.86 -47.24 43.65
C THR A 342 49.15 -48.04 43.75
N THR A 343 49.75 -48.44 42.61
CA THR A 343 51.05 -49.13 42.62
C THR A 343 52.19 -48.23 43.09
N GLN A 344 52.18 -46.95 42.68
CA GLN A 344 53.17 -45.95 43.09
C GLN A 344 53.10 -45.69 44.61
N THR A 345 51.92 -45.44 45.17
CA THR A 345 51.77 -45.28 46.63
C THR A 345 52.08 -46.57 47.42
N ASN A 346 51.99 -47.75 46.81
CA ASN A 346 52.42 -49.00 47.44
C ASN A 346 53.95 -49.16 47.41
N LEU A 347 54.62 -48.76 46.33
CA LEU A 347 56.08 -48.67 46.24
C LEU A 347 56.64 -47.68 47.27
N ASP A 348 55.98 -46.53 47.45
CA ASP A 348 56.37 -45.54 48.48
C ASP A 348 56.28 -46.14 49.89
N LYS A 349 55.18 -46.84 50.22
CA LYS A 349 55.04 -47.57 51.50
C LYS A 349 56.14 -48.62 51.67
N GLU A 350 56.44 -49.40 50.64
CA GLU A 350 57.45 -50.46 50.72
C GLU A 350 58.87 -49.88 50.88
N THR A 351 59.21 -48.79 50.18
CA THR A 351 60.52 -48.14 50.34
C THR A 351 60.69 -47.47 51.71
N ILE A 352 59.62 -46.94 52.31
CA ILE A 352 59.62 -46.48 53.71
C ILE A 352 59.84 -47.66 54.67
N LEU A 353 59.12 -48.78 54.49
CA LEU A 353 59.29 -49.98 55.32
C LEU A 353 60.69 -50.58 55.23
N ARG A 354 61.27 -50.64 54.01
CA ARG A 354 62.65 -51.11 53.80
C ARG A 354 63.68 -50.22 54.51
N LYS A 355 63.51 -48.89 54.48
CA LYS A 355 64.37 -47.95 55.23
C LYS A 355 64.23 -48.15 56.74
N ALA A 356 63.01 -48.19 57.27
CA ALA A 356 62.77 -48.41 58.69
C ALA A 356 63.33 -49.75 59.20
N HIS A 357 63.31 -50.80 58.37
CA HIS A 357 63.95 -52.07 58.70
C HIS A 357 65.49 -51.96 58.66
N GLN A 358 66.06 -51.24 57.68
CA GLN A 358 67.49 -50.99 57.58
C GLN A 358 68.05 -50.10 58.70
N GLU A 359 67.21 -49.31 59.37
CA GLU A 359 67.54 -48.53 60.58
C GLU A 359 67.34 -49.33 61.89
N SER A 360 66.86 -50.58 61.82
CA SER A 360 66.54 -51.44 62.97
C SER A 360 67.54 -52.58 63.23
N VAL A 361 68.69 -52.58 62.53
CA VAL A 361 69.73 -53.63 62.53
C VAL A 361 71.11 -52.99 62.73
#